data_AF-A0A3D0Q1E1-F1
#
_entry.id   AF-A0A3D0Q1E1-F1
#
_cell.length_a   1.000
_cell.length_b   1.000
_cell.length_c   1.000
_cell.angle_alpha   90.00
_cell.angle_beta   90.00
_cell.angle_gamma   90.00
#
_symmetry.space_group_name_H-M   'P 1'
#
loop_
_entity.id
_entity.type
_entity.pdbx_description
1 polymer ?
#
loop_
_entity_poly.entity_id
_entity_poly.type
_entity_poly.pdbx_seq_one_letter_code
_entity_poly.pdbx_strand_id
1 'polypeptide(L)'
;ALCLQHWERLSVAARQQFLWGEPGSERTAPKKFLIDHSANTDVLPDHFCVLTLLVESVDYLNLRGNPQQRQCFEKHQGQWHSKELIP
;
A
#
# COMPACT_ATOMS: atom_id res chain seq x y z
N ALA A 1 6.24 -10.23 -15.36
CA ALA A 1 6.64 -8.94 -14.76
C ALA A 1 6.08 -8.85 -13.33
N LEU A 2 6.71 -8.08 -12.43
CA LEU A 2 6.28 -7.94 -11.03
C LEU A 2 4.79 -7.53 -10.93
N CYS A 3 4.35 -6.58 -11.76
CA CYS A 3 2.95 -6.15 -11.82
C CYS A 3 1.97 -7.30 -12.11
N LEU A 4 2.25 -8.14 -13.12
CA LEU A 4 1.37 -9.26 -13.47
C LEU A 4 1.21 -10.24 -12.30
N GLN A 5 2.31 -10.60 -11.64
CA GLN A 5 2.29 -11.52 -10.49
C GLN A 5 1.45 -10.98 -9.33
N HIS A 6 1.54 -9.68 -9.06
CA HIS A 6 0.73 -9.06 -8.00
C HIS A 6 -0.73 -8.87 -8.41
N TRP A 7 -1.00 -8.59 -9.69
CA TRP A 7 -2.35 -8.46 -10.23
C TRP A 7 -3.15 -9.77 -10.14
N GLU A 8 -2.53 -10.89 -10.52
CA GLU A 8 -3.16 -12.21 -10.48
C GLU A 8 -3.52 -12.65 -9.04
N ARG A 9 -2.80 -12.15 -8.04
CA ARG A 9 -3.04 -12.44 -6.61
C ARG A 9 -4.18 -11.65 -5.99
N LEU A 10 -4.63 -10.58 -6.63
CA LEU A 10 -5.76 -9.79 -6.14
C LEU A 10 -7.07 -10.59 -6.22
N SER A 11 -8.04 -10.26 -5.38
CA SER A 11 -9.40 -10.73 -5.59
C SER A 11 -10.03 -10.01 -6.79
N VAL A 12 -11.06 -10.60 -7.39
CA VAL A 12 -11.84 -9.94 -8.46
C VAL A 12 -12.33 -8.55 -8.00
N ALA A 13 -12.85 -8.47 -6.77
CA ALA A 13 -13.32 -7.21 -6.19
C ALA A 13 -12.21 -6.16 -6.04
N ALA A 14 -10.96 -6.56 -5.76
CA ALA A 14 -9.83 -5.64 -5.70
C ALA A 14 -9.39 -5.19 -7.10
N ARG A 15 -9.37 -6.10 -8.09
CA ARG A 15 -9.08 -5.75 -9.50
C ARG A 15 -10.11 -4.77 -10.07
N GLN A 16 -11.40 -4.93 -9.75
CA GLN A 16 -12.46 -4.02 -10.17
C GLN A 16 -12.24 -2.56 -9.72
N GLN A 17 -11.54 -2.32 -8.60
CA GLN A 17 -11.30 -0.95 -8.11
C GLN A 17 -10.42 -0.14 -9.05
N PHE A 18 -9.54 -0.81 -9.81
CA PHE A 18 -8.71 -0.16 -10.83
C PHE A 18 -9.52 0.26 -12.06
N LEU A 19 -10.80 -0.11 -12.15
CA LEU A 19 -11.69 0.18 -13.28
C LEU A 19 -12.79 1.20 -12.92
N TRP A 20 -12.74 1.81 -11.73
CA TRP A 20 -13.73 2.78 -11.25
C TRP A 20 -13.62 4.18 -11.91
N GLY A 21 -12.67 4.36 -12.82
CA GLY A 21 -12.35 5.65 -13.45
C GLY A 21 -11.15 6.35 -12.79
N GLU A 22 -10.93 7.60 -13.19
CA GLU A 22 -9.76 8.39 -12.78
C GLU A 22 -9.90 8.88 -11.32
N PRO A 23 -9.00 8.48 -10.40
CA PRO A 23 -9.03 8.94 -9.01
C PRO A 23 -9.01 10.48 -8.89
N GLY A 24 -9.87 11.04 -8.06
CA GLY A 24 -9.96 12.49 -7.83
C GLY A 24 -10.84 13.28 -8.81
N SER A 25 -11.36 12.64 -9.86
CA SER A 25 -12.32 13.26 -10.77
C SER A 25 -13.69 13.49 -10.13
N GLU A 26 -14.44 14.47 -10.63
CA GLU A 26 -15.80 14.75 -10.17
C GLU A 26 -16.71 13.54 -10.37
N ARG A 27 -17.45 13.16 -9.33
CA ARG A 27 -18.39 12.04 -9.40
C ARG A 27 -19.75 12.50 -9.92
N THR A 28 -19.96 12.37 -11.22
CA THR A 28 -21.24 12.70 -11.88
C THR A 28 -22.25 11.55 -11.84
N ALA A 29 -21.80 10.30 -11.71
CA ALA A 29 -22.65 9.11 -11.65
C ALA A 29 -22.82 8.54 -10.22
N PRO A 30 -23.99 7.97 -9.88
CA PRO A 30 -24.20 7.26 -8.61
C PRO A 30 -23.22 6.10 -8.38
N LYS A 31 -22.89 5.78 -7.11
CA LYS A 31 -21.91 4.74 -6.71
C LYS A 31 -22.07 3.39 -7.42
N LYS A 32 -23.32 2.96 -7.66
CA LYS A 32 -23.63 1.70 -8.34
C LYS A 32 -23.08 1.60 -9.78
N PHE A 33 -22.77 2.74 -10.41
CA PHE A 33 -22.23 2.80 -11.77
C PHE A 33 -20.70 2.78 -11.82
N LEU A 34 -20.03 2.87 -10.68
CA LEU A 34 -18.56 2.70 -10.63
C LEU A 34 -18.16 1.24 -10.77
N ILE A 35 -19.02 0.32 -10.32
CA ILE A 35 -18.77 -1.12 -10.39
C ILE A 35 -19.29 -1.63 -11.74
N ASP A 36 -18.39 -1.78 -12.71
CA ASP A 36 -18.69 -2.49 -13.94
C ASP A 36 -18.50 -3.99 -13.72
N HIS A 37 -19.61 -4.70 -13.54
CA HIS A 37 -19.62 -6.16 -13.40
C HIS A 37 -19.29 -6.90 -14.71
N SER A 38 -19.35 -6.21 -15.85
CA SER A 38 -18.99 -6.77 -17.16
C SER A 38 -17.51 -6.57 -17.51
N ALA A 39 -16.79 -5.78 -16.71
CA ALA A 39 -15.39 -5.48 -16.99
C ALA A 39 -14.50 -6.73 -16.86
N ASN A 40 -13.65 -6.93 -17.86
CA ASN A 40 -12.69 -8.03 -17.86
C ASN A 40 -11.53 -7.74 -16.91
N THR A 41 -11.56 -8.37 -15.72
CA THR A 41 -10.50 -8.21 -14.71
C THR A 41 -9.25 -9.05 -14.98
N ASP A 42 -9.24 -9.89 -16.01
CA ASP A 42 -8.09 -10.74 -16.31
C ASP A 42 -7.01 -9.98 -17.09
N VAL A 43 -7.37 -8.81 -17.65
CA VAL A 43 -6.43 -7.91 -18.31
C VAL A 43 -5.76 -7.03 -17.26
N LEU A 44 -4.42 -6.99 -17.28
CA LEU A 44 -3.63 -6.07 -16.47
C LEU A 44 -3.77 -4.64 -17.02
N PRO A 45 -4.29 -3.67 -16.25
CA PRO A 45 -4.36 -2.29 -16.70
C PRO A 45 -2.97 -1.63 -16.72
N ASP A 46 -2.73 -0.73 -17.69
CA ASP A 46 -1.45 -0.02 -17.84
C ASP A 46 -1.11 0.88 -16.62
N HIS A 47 -2.14 1.37 -15.92
CA HIS A 47 -1.99 2.18 -14.70
C HIS A 47 -1.84 1.35 -13.42
N PHE A 48 -1.87 0.02 -13.49
CA PHE A 48 -1.56 -0.82 -12.34
C PHE A 48 -0.06 -0.78 -12.05
N CYS A 49 0.29 -0.42 -10.81
CA CYS A 49 1.67 -0.38 -10.35
C CYS A 49 1.85 -1.17 -9.06
N VAL A 50 3.07 -1.70 -8.89
CA VAL A 50 3.54 -2.27 -7.63
C VAL A 50 4.52 -1.29 -7.01
N LEU A 51 4.18 -0.78 -5.82
CA LEU A 51 5.05 0.11 -5.07
C LEU A 51 5.90 -0.71 -4.11
N THR A 52 7.22 -0.60 -4.25
CA THR A 52 8.18 -1.18 -3.30
C THR A 52 8.74 -0.07 -2.43
N LEU A 53 8.47 -0.13 -1.13
CA LEU A 53 9.04 0.78 -0.16
C LEU A 53 10.38 0.22 0.34
N LEU A 54 11.47 0.91 0.03
CA LEU A 54 12.77 0.65 0.64
C LEU A 54 12.82 1.38 1.98
N VAL A 55 12.78 0.63 3.07
CA VAL A 55 12.77 1.18 4.43
C VAL A 55 14.21 1.44 4.86
N GLU A 56 14.52 2.71 5.14
CA GLU A 56 15.82 3.15 5.65
C GLU A 56 15.79 3.44 7.16
N SER A 57 14.60 3.68 7.71
CA SER A 57 14.42 3.87 9.15
C SER A 57 13.03 3.43 9.63
N VAL A 58 12.95 3.07 10.91
CA VAL A 58 11.71 2.71 11.62
C VAL A 58 11.74 3.36 13.00
N ASP A 59 10.70 4.10 13.37
CA ASP A 59 10.51 4.64 14.72
C ASP A 59 9.38 3.86 15.40
N TYR A 60 9.73 3.11 16.45
CA TYR A 60 8.82 2.26 17.18
C TYR A 60 8.51 2.88 18.55
N LEU A 61 7.23 3.10 18.82
CA LEU A 61 6.73 3.56 20.11
C LEU A 61 5.81 2.50 20.73
N ASN A 62 6.17 2.03 21.93
CA ASN A 62 5.33 1.16 22.73
C ASN A 62 4.75 1.93 23.93
N LEU A 63 3.43 2.12 23.89
CA LEU A 63 2.68 2.79 24.94
C LEU A 63 2.49 1.93 26.20
N ARG A 64 2.75 0.62 26.13
CA ARG A 64 2.66 -0.30 27.27
C ARG A 64 3.99 -0.28 28.03
N GLY A 65 4.16 0.70 28.90
CA GLY A 65 5.30 0.86 29.81
C GLY A 65 5.10 2.06 30.75
N ASN A 66 5.83 2.11 31.87
CA ASN A 66 5.90 3.31 32.70
C ASN A 66 7.36 3.54 33.19
N PRO A 67 8.15 4.39 32.52
CA PRO A 67 7.79 5.16 31.31
C PRO A 67 7.61 4.28 30.05
N GLN A 68 7.05 4.85 29.00
CA GLN A 68 6.90 4.21 27.69
C GLN A 68 8.27 3.84 27.09
N GLN A 69 8.29 2.96 26.09
CA GLN A 69 9.52 2.59 25.38
C GLN A 69 9.47 3.13 23.96
N ARG A 70 10.55 3.80 23.53
CA ARG A 70 10.73 4.22 22.14
C ARG A 70 12.07 3.72 21.61
N GLN A 71 12.07 3.20 20.40
CA GLN A 71 13.26 2.69 19.73
C GLN A 71 13.29 3.15 18.29
N CYS A 72 14.40 3.76 17.89
CA CYS A 72 14.64 4.12 16.50
C CYS A 72 15.62 3.13 15.87
N PHE A 73 15.28 2.64 14.69
CA PHE A 73 16.11 1.79 13.84
C PHE A 73 16.51 2.58 12.60
N GLU A 74 17.79 2.60 12.27
CA GLU A 74 18.33 3.27 11.09
C GLU A 74 19.24 2.29 10.35
N LYS A 75 19.16 2.31 9.01
CA LYS A 75 19.99 1.49 8.15
C LYS A 75 21.21 2.29 7.69
N HIS A 76 22.40 1.80 8.03
CA HIS A 76 23.67 2.38 7.61
C HIS A 76 24.47 1.33 6.84
N GLN A 77 24.85 1.63 5.60
CA GLN A 77 25.63 0.72 4.74
C GLN A 77 25.05 -0.71 4.64
N GLY A 78 23.71 -0.82 4.62
CA GLY A 78 23.03 -2.12 4.56
C GLY A 78 22.79 -2.80 5.91
N GLN A 79 23.39 -2.30 6.99
CA GLN A 79 23.25 -2.85 8.34
C GLN A 79 22.26 -2.03 9.17
N TRP A 80 21.45 -2.72 9.97
CA TRP A 80 20.51 -2.07 10.87
C TRP A 80 21.17 -1.76 12.20
N HIS A 81 21.00 -0.53 12.67
CA HIS A 81 21.40 -0.08 13.99
C HIS A 81 20.18 0.40 14.73
N SER A 82 20.16 0.24 16.06
CA SER A 82 19.06 0.68 16.90
C SER A 82 19.55 1.50 18.09
N LYS A 83 18.77 2.50 18.48
CA LYS A 83 18.96 3.27 19.71
C LYS A 83 17.64 3.39 20.47
N GLU A 84 17.72 3.26 21.78
CA GLU A 84 16.61 3.62 22.66
C GLU A 84 16.50 5.15 22.74
N LEU A 85 15.28 5.65 22.69
CA LEU A 85 14.96 7.06 22.78
C LEU A 85 14.05 7.29 23.98
N ILE A 86 14.09 8.50 24.52
CA ILE A 86 13.03 8.98 25.41
C ILE A 86 11.74 9.04 24.57
N PRO A 87 10.61 8.51 25.07
CA PRO A 87 9.32 8.56 24.39
C PRO A 87 8.97 9.94 23.85
#